data_AF-L5N179-F1
#
_entry.id   AF-L5N179-F1
#
_cell.length_a   1.000
_cell.length_b   1.000
_cell.length_c   1.000
_cell.angle_alpha   90.00
_cell.angle_beta   90.00
_cell.angle_gamma   90.00
#
_symmetry.space_group_name_H-M   'P 1'
#
loop_
_entity.id
_entity.type
_entity.pdbx_description
1 polymer ?
#
loop_
_entity_poly.entity_id
_entity_poly.type
_entity_poly.pdbx_seq_one_letter_code
_entity_poly.pdbx_strand_id
1 'polypeptide(L)'
;MISVQRDEADLDFSEEFVCTCQAPLNPDLSSFHLKLVCDHSSVELFLGEGEISMTNLYLPTVGHEAKLKVEAVRGAVEVKGSSVSEMRSIWKHDM
;
A
#
# COMPACT_ATOMS: atom_id res chain seq x y z
N MET A 1 10.74 5.25 -10.20
CA MET A 1 9.59 4.31 -10.24
C MET A 1 9.01 4.23 -8.85
N ILE A 2 7.69 4.10 -8.74
CA ILE A 2 7.02 3.64 -7.51
C ILE A 2 6.62 2.18 -7.71
N SER A 3 6.69 1.38 -6.65
CA SER A 3 6.41 -0.05 -6.71
C SER A 3 5.61 -0.53 -5.51
N VAL A 4 4.73 -1.50 -5.74
CA VAL A 4 4.03 -2.26 -4.71
C VAL A 4 4.41 -3.72 -4.89
N GLN A 5 4.97 -4.33 -3.84
CA GLN A 5 5.40 -5.72 -3.84
C GLN A 5 4.38 -6.56 -3.07
N ARG A 6 3.84 -7.59 -3.73
CA ARG A 6 3.05 -8.66 -3.12
C ARG A 6 3.88 -9.92 -3.17
N ASP A 7 4.53 -10.25 -2.06
CA ASP A 7 5.42 -11.41 -1.92
C ASP A 7 4.90 -12.47 -0.95
N GLU A 8 3.97 -12.10 -0.07
CA GLU A 8 3.30 -13.02 0.85
C GLU A 8 1.80 -13.11 0.54
N ALA A 9 1.36 -14.26 0.04
CA ALA A 9 -0.05 -14.58 -0.22
C ALA A 9 -0.27 -16.09 -0.23
N ASP A 10 -1.52 -16.52 -0.05
CA ASP A 10 -1.94 -17.86 -0.45
C ASP A 10 -1.89 -17.96 -1.98
N LEU A 11 -1.28 -19.01 -2.52
CA LEU A 11 -1.07 -19.21 -3.96
C LEU A 11 -1.93 -20.33 -4.55
N ASP A 12 -2.88 -20.86 -3.78
CA ASP A 12 -3.76 -21.96 -4.19
C ASP A 12 -4.61 -21.66 -5.44
N PHE A 13 -4.70 -20.38 -5.83
CA PHE A 13 -5.45 -19.93 -7.01
C PHE A 13 -4.59 -19.44 -8.18
N SER A 14 -3.36 -18.95 -7.96
CA SER A 14 -2.51 -18.42 -9.04
C SER A 14 -1.06 -18.18 -8.60
N GLU A 15 -0.11 -18.71 -9.38
CA GLU A 15 1.32 -18.44 -9.22
C GLU A 15 1.72 -17.01 -9.65
N GLU A 16 0.90 -16.34 -10.47
CA GLU A 16 1.17 -14.98 -10.95
C GLU A 16 0.72 -13.88 -9.97
N PHE A 17 0.03 -14.26 -8.89
CA PHE A 17 -0.50 -13.31 -7.92
C PHE A 17 0.60 -12.57 -7.15
N VAL A 18 1.64 -13.31 -6.78
CA VAL A 18 2.88 -12.76 -6.21
C VAL A 18 3.64 -12.06 -7.32
N CYS A 19 3.66 -10.73 -7.24
CA CYS A 19 4.31 -9.91 -8.24
C CYS A 19 4.69 -8.53 -7.69
N THR A 20 5.45 -7.80 -8.50
CA THR A 20 5.74 -6.39 -8.26
C THR A 20 4.99 -5.55 -9.28
N CYS A 21 4.03 -4.76 -8.81
CA CYS A 21 3.37 -3.75 -9.63
C CYS A 21 4.20 -2.48 -9.62
N GLN A 22 4.31 -1.79 -10.76
CA GLN A 22 5.14 -0.59 -10.90
C GLN A 22 4.43 0.50 -11.69
N ALA A 23 4.72 1.76 -11.35
CA ALA A 23 4.29 2.92 -12.11
C ALA A 23 5.45 3.92 -12.29
N PRO A 24 5.49 4.67 -13.41
CA PRO A 24 6.51 5.69 -13.64
C PRO A 24 6.39 6.79 -12.60
N LEU A 25 7.52 7.22 -12.04
CA LEU A 25 7.60 8.37 -11.14
C LEU A 25 8.44 9.45 -11.82
N ASN A 26 7.99 10.70 -11.79
CA ASN A 26 8.74 11.82 -12.34
C ASN A 26 10.12 11.89 -11.65
N PRO A 27 11.24 11.81 -12.39
CA PRO A 27 12.58 11.83 -11.81
C PRO A 27 12.93 13.17 -11.14
N ASP A 28 12.27 14.27 -11.53
CA ASP A 28 12.51 15.60 -10.98
C ASP A 28 11.67 15.87 -9.72
N LEU A 29 10.89 14.88 -9.26
CA LEU A 29 10.01 15.01 -8.11
C LEU A 29 10.82 14.97 -6.81
N SER A 30 11.03 16.15 -6.20
CA SER A 30 11.79 16.31 -4.96
C SER A 30 10.98 16.04 -3.70
N SER A 31 9.64 16.06 -3.78
CA SER A 31 8.74 15.70 -2.69
C SER A 31 7.39 15.28 -3.25
N PHE A 32 6.69 14.40 -2.52
CA PHE A 32 5.35 13.94 -2.88
C PHE A 32 4.50 13.68 -1.65
N HIS A 33 3.18 13.76 -1.83
CA HIS A 33 2.22 13.25 -0.86
C HIS A 33 1.92 11.78 -1.19
N LEU A 34 1.82 10.94 -0.17
CA LEU A 34 1.45 9.53 -0.32
C LEU A 34 0.29 9.26 0.62
N LYS A 35 -0.83 8.81 0.04
CA LYS A 35 -1.97 8.29 0.79
C LYS A 35 -2.09 6.80 0.52
N LEU A 36 -2.23 6.04 1.61
CA LEU A 36 -2.52 4.62 1.59
C LEU A 36 -3.91 4.41 2.18
N VAL A 37 -4.71 3.59 1.52
CA VAL A 37 -5.96 3.04 2.06
C VAL A 37 -5.74 1.54 2.16
N CYS A 38 -5.98 0.99 3.34
CA CYS A 38 -5.81 -0.43 3.62
C CYS A 38 -7.12 -0.97 4.15
N ASP A 39 -7.59 -2.07 3.56
CA ASP A 39 -8.77 -2.81 4.00
C ASP A 39 -8.40 -4.30 4.19
N HIS A 40 -9.36 -5.12 4.61
CA HIS A 40 -9.18 -6.53 4.92
C HIS A 40 -8.44 -7.32 3.84
N SER A 41 -8.63 -6.99 2.56
CA SER A 41 -8.02 -7.71 1.45
C SER A 41 -7.42 -6.81 0.37
N SER A 42 -7.15 -5.53 0.68
CA SER A 42 -6.62 -4.60 -0.32
C SER A 42 -5.74 -3.52 0.28
N VAL A 43 -4.83 -3.03 -0.56
CA VAL A 43 -4.05 -1.82 -0.34
C VAL A 43 -4.13 -0.98 -1.60
N GLU A 44 -4.66 0.22 -1.45
CA GLU A 44 -4.68 1.25 -2.48
C GLU A 44 -3.70 2.36 -2.16
N LEU A 45 -2.93 2.74 -3.16
CA LEU A 45 -1.93 3.78 -3.09
C LEU A 45 -2.35 4.94 -3.99
N PHE A 46 -2.25 6.16 -3.46
CA PHE A 46 -2.48 7.40 -4.19
C PHE A 46 -1.28 8.33 -3.97
N LEU A 47 -0.62 8.70 -5.06
CA LEU A 47 0.51 9.63 -5.03
C LEU A 47 0.07 11.01 -5.53
N GLY A 48 0.54 12.05 -4.84
CA GLY A 48 0.18 13.44 -5.12
C GLY A 48 -1.30 13.71 -4.90
N GLU A 49 -1.94 14.33 -5.88
CA GLU A 49 -3.38 14.59 -5.94
C GLU A 49 -4.13 13.51 -6.74
N GLY A 50 -3.48 12.36 -6.96
CA GLY A 50 -4.05 11.21 -7.70
C GLY A 50 -3.48 11.04 -9.10
N GLU A 51 -2.34 11.66 -9.42
CA GLU A 51 -1.66 11.47 -10.71
C GLU A 51 -1.23 10.02 -10.92
N ILE A 52 -0.96 9.30 -9.83
CA ILE A 52 -0.72 7.86 -9.84
C ILE A 52 -1.61 7.22 -8.77
N SER A 53 -2.40 6.25 -9.19
CA SER A 53 -3.14 5.35 -8.32
C SER A 53 -2.74 3.90 -8.60
N MET A 54 -2.52 3.11 -7.54
CA MET A 54 -2.26 1.68 -7.66
C MET A 54 -3.18 0.91 -6.72
N THR A 55 -3.90 -0.08 -7.24
CA THR A 55 -4.83 -0.91 -6.46
C THR A 55 -4.31 -2.33 -6.45
N ASN A 56 -4.15 -2.89 -5.25
CA ASN A 56 -3.55 -4.20 -5.06
C ASN A 56 -4.37 -4.99 -4.06
N LEU A 57 -4.80 -6.19 -4.45
CA LEU A 57 -5.39 -7.13 -3.50
C LEU A 57 -4.29 -7.78 -2.66
N TYR A 58 -4.53 -7.91 -1.37
CA TYR A 58 -3.67 -8.64 -0.44
C TYR A 58 -4.53 -9.70 0.22
N LEU A 59 -4.12 -10.96 0.13
CA LEU A 59 -4.84 -12.08 0.73
C LEU A 59 -3.95 -12.67 1.83
N PRO A 60 -3.94 -12.04 3.03
CA PRO A 60 -3.05 -12.45 4.10
C PRO A 60 -3.40 -13.85 4.61
N THR A 61 -2.37 -14.65 4.87
CA THR A 61 -2.52 -15.95 5.52
C THR A 61 -2.92 -15.79 6.99
N VAL A 62 -3.47 -16.86 7.59
CA VAL A 62 -3.95 -16.84 8.98
C VAL A 62 -2.81 -16.42 9.94
N GLY A 63 -3.07 -15.41 10.76
CA GLY A 63 -2.13 -14.91 11.78
C GLY A 63 -1.24 -13.74 11.35
N HIS A 64 -1.52 -13.11 10.20
CA HIS A 64 -0.78 -11.94 9.74
C HIS A 64 -0.94 -10.73 10.68
N GLU A 65 0.18 -10.17 11.14
CA GLU A 65 0.21 -8.89 11.86
C GLU A 65 0.39 -7.75 10.85
N ALA A 66 -0.64 -6.89 10.71
CA ALA A 66 -0.52 -5.68 9.90
C ALA A 66 0.32 -4.62 10.64
N LYS A 67 1.52 -4.35 10.14
CA LYS A 67 2.41 -3.29 10.66
C LYS A 67 2.67 -2.24 9.59
N LEU A 68 2.61 -0.97 9.97
CA LEU A 68 3.10 0.13 9.14
C LEU A 68 4.52 0.51 9.56
N LYS A 69 5.45 0.43 8.61
CA LYS A 69 6.85 0.83 8.80
C LYS A 69 7.27 1.77 7.67
N VAL A 70 7.94 2.86 8.04
CA VAL A 70 8.57 3.78 7.08
C VAL A 70 10.07 3.69 7.29
N GLU A 71 10.81 3.47 6.21
CA GLU A 71 12.27 3.40 6.24
C GLU A 71 12.88 4.06 5.00
N ALA A 72 14.05 4.68 5.18
CA ALA A 72 14.88 5.16 4.09
C ALA A 72 15.97 4.14 3.80
N VAL A 73 15.92 3.52 2.61
CA VAL A 73 16.95 2.58 2.16
C VAL A 73 18.01 3.36 1.39
N ARG A 74 19.26 3.31 1.84
CA ARG A 74 20.43 3.95 1.19
C ARG A 74 20.29 5.46 1.01
N GLY A 75 19.96 6.16 2.08
CA GLY A 75 19.92 7.62 2.10
C GLY A 75 19.21 8.15 3.33
N ALA A 76 18.88 9.45 3.28
CA ALA A 76 18.02 10.09 4.26
C ALA A 76 16.81 10.68 3.53
N VAL A 77 15.66 10.62 4.17
CA VAL A 77 14.43 11.28 3.73
C VAL A 77 13.86 12.08 4.89
N GLU A 78 13.31 13.24 4.59
CA GLU A 78 12.56 14.03 5.55
C GLU A 78 11.07 13.72 5.42
N VAL A 79 10.45 13.24 6.51
CA VAL A 79 8.99 13.08 6.58
C VAL A 79 8.39 14.36 7.15
N LYS A 80 7.87 15.21 6.26
CA LYS A 80 7.25 16.50 6.65
C LYS A 80 6.00 16.35 7.51
N GLY A 81 5.30 15.22 7.38
CA GLY A 81 4.11 14.89 8.17
C GLY A 81 3.59 13.50 7.85
N SER A 82 2.99 12.85 8.85
CA SER A 82 2.31 11.57 8.71
C SER A 82 1.11 11.52 9.64
N SER A 83 0.09 10.78 9.22
CA SER A 83 -1.11 10.54 10.03
C SER A 83 -1.67 9.16 9.69
N VAL A 84 -2.21 8.48 10.69
CA VAL A 84 -2.91 7.21 10.53
C VAL A 84 -4.28 7.34 11.19
N SER A 85 -5.32 6.92 10.49
CA SER A 85 -6.70 6.96 10.97
C SER A 85 -7.38 5.64 10.68
N GLU A 86 -7.98 5.04 11.70
CA GLU A 86 -8.81 3.85 11.55
C GLU A 86 -10.13 4.20 10.86
N MET A 87 -10.49 3.42 9.85
CA MET A 87 -11.77 3.56 9.16
C MET A 87 -12.81 2.66 9.81
N ARG A 88 -14.02 3.17 10.02
CA ARG A 88 -15.14 2.37 10.50
C ARG A 88 -15.71 1.55 9.35
N SER A 89 -16.10 0.31 9.64
CA SER A 89 -16.89 -0.50 8.72
C SER A 89 -18.15 0.26 8.29
N ILE A 90 -18.43 0.20 6.99
CA ILE A 90 -19.67 0.76 6.42
C ILE A 90 -20.86 -0.21 6.60
N TRP A 91 -20.58 -1.47 6.89
CA TRP A 91 -21.60 -2.48 7.15
C TRP A 91 -22.14 -2.27 8.56
N LYS A 92 -23.48 -2.25 8.69
CA LYS A 92 -24.11 -2.35 10.00
C LYS A 92 -23.86 -3.75 10.52
N HIS A 93 -23.40 -3.88 11.75
CA HIS A 93 -23.47 -5.17 12.43
C HIS A 93 -24.95 -5.50 12.59
N ASP A 94 -25.44 -6.44 11.78
CA ASP A 94 -26.71 -7.10 12.09
C ASP A 94 -26.49 -7.83 13.41
N MET A 95 -27.23 -7.41 14.45
CA MET A 95 -27.31 -8.09 15.73
C MET A 95 -27.98 -9.45 15.59
#